data_AF-A0A2D7GCY2-F1
#
_entry.id   AF-A0A2D7GCY2-F1
#
_cell.length_a   1.000
_cell.length_b   1.000
_cell.length_c   1.000
_cell.angle_alpha   90.00
_cell.angle_beta   90.00
_cell.angle_gamma   90.00
#
_symmetry.space_group_name_H-M   'P 1'
#
loop_
_entity.id
_entity.type
_entity.pdbx_description
1 polymer ?
#
loop_
_entity_poly.entity_id
_entity_poly.type
_entity_poly.pdbx_seq_one_letter_code
_entity_poly.pdbx_strand_id
1 'polypeptide(L)' 'MKVGDLVRHKKANGEPGLVVEMTQKKVWRSHIHGKKVNWDKIDPEPHAVVLWSHNDGALQVPIHDLEVVND' A
#
# COMPACT_ATOMS: atom_id res chain seq x y z
N MET A 1 11.31 2.65 0.15
CA MET A 1 10.60 1.37 0.31
C MET A 1 10.92 0.48 -0.87
N LYS A 2 11.36 -0.74 -0.59
CA LYS A 2 11.70 -1.79 -1.55
C LYS A 2 11.30 -3.16 -0.98
N VAL A 3 11.31 -4.18 -1.83
CA VAL A 3 11.16 -5.57 -1.39
C VAL A 3 12.24 -5.90 -0.35
N GLY A 4 11.81 -6.52 0.76
CA GLY A 4 12.66 -6.84 1.91
C GLY A 4 12.62 -5.81 3.04
N ASP A 5 12.08 -4.60 2.82
CA ASP A 5 11.93 -3.62 3.90
C ASP A 5 10.83 -4.08 4.89
N LEU A 6 11.07 -3.86 6.19
CA LEU A 6 10.02 -3.91 7.21
C LEU A 6 9.27 -2.59 7.23
N VAL A 7 7.94 -2.66 7.30
CA VAL A 7 7.06 -1.48 7.20
C VAL A 7 5.94 -1.52 8.21
N ARG A 8 5.40 -0.35 8.58
CA ARG A 8 4.18 -0.20 9.38
C ARG A 8 3.22 0.77 8.73
N HIS A 9 1.94 0.65 9.06
CA HIS A 9 0.94 1.65 8.67
C HIS A 9 1.16 2.95 9.45
N LYS A 10 1.22 4.08 8.74
CA LYS A 10 1.41 5.40 9.39
C LYS A 10 0.29 5.81 10.36
N LYS A 11 -0.91 5.23 10.19
CA LYS A 11 -2.11 5.61 10.94
C LYS A 11 -2.63 4.52 11.87
N ALA A 12 -2.04 3.33 11.84
CA ALA A 12 -2.48 2.21 12.66
C ALA A 12 -1.29 1.72 13.50
N ASN A 13 -1.52 1.58 14.80
CA ASN A 13 -0.56 0.91 15.66
C ASN A 13 -0.65 -0.59 15.37
N GLY A 14 0.47 -1.21 14.99
CA GLY A 14 0.52 -2.62 14.65
C GLY A 14 1.94 -3.13 14.50
N GLU A 15 2.05 -4.45 14.43
CA GLU A 15 3.30 -5.14 14.16
C GLU A 15 3.83 -4.77 12.77
N PRO A 16 5.17 -4.77 12.57
CA PRO A 16 5.74 -4.54 11.27
C PRO A 16 5.39 -5.69 10.30
N GLY A 17 5.18 -5.36 9.04
CA GLY A 17 5.02 -6.31 7.95
C GLY A 17 6.22 -6.27 6.99
N LEU A 18 6.37 -7.31 6.19
CA LEU A 18 7.45 -7.44 5.21
C LEU A 18 6.96 -7.09 3.81
N VAL A 19 7.64 -6.18 3.11
CA VAL A 19 7.37 -5.91 1.69
C VAL A 19 7.88 -7.07 0.85
N VAL A 20 6.99 -7.75 0.12
CA VAL A 20 7.32 -8.92 -0.73
C VAL A 20 7.24 -8.61 -2.22
N GLU A 21 6.48 -7.58 -2.62
CA GLU A 21 6.35 -7.15 -4.00
C GLU A 21 6.01 -5.65 -4.08
N MET A 22 6.40 -5.01 -5.18
CA MET A 22 6.02 -3.63 -5.52
C MET A 22 5.21 -3.65 -6.82
N THR A 23 4.05 -3.01 -6.83
CA THR A 23 3.12 -3.01 -7.96
C THR A 23 2.57 -1.62 -8.25
N GLN A 24 2.10 -1.37 -9.48
CA GLN A 24 1.47 -0.13 -9.91
C GLN A 24 -0.03 -0.38 -10.10
N LYS A 25 -0.88 0.44 -9.46
CA LYS A 25 -2.34 0.26 -9.50
C LYS A 25 -3.07 1.56 -9.75
N LYS A 26 -4.08 1.53 -10.61
CA LYS A 26 -5.06 2.61 -10.71
C LYS A 26 -6.02 2.51 -9.53
N VAL A 27 -6.17 3.59 -8.77
CA VAL A 27 -7.09 3.66 -7.61
C VAL A 27 -8.07 4.80 -7.79
N TRP A 28 -9.36 4.47 -7.86
CA TRP A 28 -10.41 5.49 -7.97
C TRP A 28 -10.81 6.03 -6.60
N ARG A 29 -10.28 7.19 -6.25
CA ARG A 29 -10.68 7.93 -5.03
C ARG A 29 -11.94 8.75 -5.32
N SER A 30 -13.11 8.22 -4.96
CA SER A 30 -14.41 8.86 -5.25
C SER A 30 -14.59 10.26 -4.65
N HIS A 31 -13.90 10.55 -3.54
CA HIS A 31 -13.89 11.87 -2.90
C HIS A 31 -13.04 12.91 -3.66
N ILE A 32 -12.15 12.47 -4.55
CA ILE A 32 -11.30 13.34 -5.38
C ILE A 32 -11.85 13.43 -6.80
N HIS A 33 -12.21 12.29 -7.41
CA HIS A 33 -12.56 12.21 -8.83
C HIS A 33 -14.07 12.15 -9.10
N GLY A 34 -14.89 12.11 -8.04
CA GLY A 34 -16.35 12.02 -8.13
C GLY A 34 -16.88 10.58 -8.17
N LYS A 35 -18.21 10.44 -8.22
CA LYS A 35 -18.88 9.14 -8.11
C LYS A 35 -18.80 8.28 -9.37
N LYS A 36 -18.64 8.89 -10.56
CA LYS A 36 -18.61 8.19 -11.85
C LYS A 36 -17.17 7.85 -12.21
N VAL A 37 -16.83 6.56 -12.16
CA VAL A 37 -15.49 6.04 -12.45
C VAL A 37 -15.10 6.28 -13.90
N ASN A 38 -13.90 6.81 -14.14
CA ASN A 38 -13.26 6.91 -15.45
C ASN A 38 -11.76 6.58 -15.36
N TRP A 39 -11.39 5.35 -15.75
CA TRP A 39 -10.01 4.86 -15.60
C TRP A 39 -8.98 5.53 -16.52
N ASP A 40 -9.41 6.20 -17.59
CA ASP A 40 -8.52 6.94 -18.49
C ASP A 40 -7.96 8.21 -17.85
N LYS A 41 -8.60 8.69 -16.77
CA LYS A 41 -8.19 9.87 -16.02
C LYS A 41 -7.30 9.57 -14.81
N ILE A 42 -7.00 8.28 -14.56
CA ILE A 42 -6.24 7.85 -13.39
C ILE A 42 -4.90 7.29 -13.83
N ASP A 43 -3.83 7.95 -13.37
CA ASP A 43 -2.49 7.40 -13.44
C ASP A 43 -2.32 6.31 -12.36
N PRO A 44 -1.64 5.20 -12.68
CA PRO A 44 -1.29 4.21 -11.66
C PRO A 44 -0.44 4.83 -10.56
N GLU A 45 -0.66 4.38 -9.33
CA GLU A 45 0.16 4.74 -8.19
C GLU A 45 0.85 3.52 -7.56
N PRO A 46 2.04 3.70 -6.97
CA PRO A 46 2.79 2.62 -6.33
C PRO A 46 2.07 2.06 -5.10
N HIS A 47 1.99 0.74 -5.05
CA HIS A 47 1.55 -0.06 -3.91
C HIS A 47 2.63 -1.07 -3.53
N ALA A 48 2.73 -1.35 -2.24
CA ALA A 48 3.50 -2.47 -1.71
C ALA A 48 2.55 -3.64 -1.40
N VAL A 49 2.95 -4.85 -1.76
CA VAL A 49 2.37 -6.07 -1.23
C VAL A 49 3.12 -6.38 0.06
N VAL A 50 2.41 -6.35 1.18
CA VAL A 50 2.96 -6.52 2.52
C VAL A 50 2.41 -7.79 3.13
N LEU A 51 3.31 -8.66 3.58
CA LEU A 51 2.99 -9.84 4.36
C LEU A 51 3.04 -9.46 5.84
N TRP A 52 1.89 -9.50 6.50
CA TRP A 52 1.78 -9.12 7.91
C TRP A 52 2.04 -10.32 8.83
N SER A 53 2.47 -10.01 10.05
CA SER A 53 2.64 -10.98 11.14
C SER A 53 1.38 -11.83 11.34
N HIS A 54 1.54 -13.03 11.90
CA HIS A 54 0.46 -13.99 12.15
C HIS A 54 -0.20 -14.62 10.91
N ASN A 55 0.40 -14.47 9.73
CA ASN A 55 -0.09 -15.11 8.51
C ASN A 55 -1.49 -14.62 8.09
N ASP A 56 -1.84 -13.37 8.42
CA ASP A 56 -3.08 -12.69 7.97
C ASP A 56 -3.16 -12.48 6.45
N GLY A 57 -2.14 -12.94 5.73
CA GLY A 57 -2.04 -12.90 4.28
C GLY A 57 -1.28 -11.68 3.79
N ALA A 58 -1.22 -11.57 2.46
CA ALA A 58 -0.59 -10.47 1.77
C ALA A 58 -1.62 -9.38 1.45
N LEU A 59 -1.45 -8.18 2.01
CA LEU A 59 -2.28 -7.02 1.71
C LEU A 59 -1.55 -6.06 0.80
N GLN A 60 -2.29 -5.43 -0.09
CA GLN A 60 -1.74 -4.42 -1.00
C GLN A 60 -2.08 -3.05 -0.47
N VAL A 61 -1.06 -2.26 -0.17
CA VAL A 61 -1.20 -0.97 0.53
C VAL A 61 -0.50 0.13 -0.29
N PRO A 62 -1.12 1.31 -0.47
CA PRO A 62 -0.45 2.43 -1.10
C PRO A 62 0.82 2.80 -0.33
N ILE A 63 1.93 3.05 -1.03
CA ILE A 63 3.21 3.30 -0.35
C ILE A 63 3.19 4.55 0.55
N HIS A 64 2.30 5.51 0.27
CA HIS A 64 2.20 6.73 1.06
C HIS A 64 1.53 6.52 2.42
N ASP A 65 0.84 5.39 2.61
CA ASP A 65 0.23 4.98 3.88
C ASP A 65 1.18 4.13 4.75
N LEU A 66 2.37 3.82 4.24
CA LEU A 66 3.37 3.00 4.92
C LEU A 66 4.64 3.81 5.26
N GLU A 67 5.28 3.44 6.35
CA GLU A 67 6.62 3.90 6.73
C GLU A 67 7.56 2.72 6.92
N VAL A 68 8.85 2.92 6.61
CA VAL A 68 9.88 1.90 6.82
C VAL A 68 10.29 1.90 8.28
N VAL A 69 10.32 0.72 8.88
CA VAL A 69 10.88 0.52 10.22
C VAL A 69 12.37 0.26 10.04
N ASN A 70 13.19 1.20 10.48
CA ASN A 70 14.63 1.00 10.60
C ASN A 70 14.89 0.53 12.04
N ASP A 71 15.49 -0.65 12.19
CA ASP A 71 16.14 -1.05 13.44
C ASP A 71 17.46 -0.28 13.63
#